data_AF-A0A2H5ZIJ2-F1
#
_entry.id   AF-A0A2H5ZIJ2-F1
#
_cell.length_a   1.000
_cell.length_b   1.000
_cell.length_c   1.000
_cell.angle_alpha   90.00
_cell.angle_beta   90.00
_cell.angle_gamma   90.00
#
_symmetry.space_group_name_H-M   'P 1'
#
loop_
_entity.id
_entity.type
_entity.pdbx_description
1 polymer ?
#
loop_
_entity_poly.entity_id
_entity_poly.type
_entity_poly.pdbx_seq_one_letter_code
_entity_poly.pdbx_strand_id
1 'polypeptide(L)'
;MAGVSVLALVLPSHSWAIGCRGAGLAEDLHSLVQVIFHDWSSVACTTADQNLDARLSAADLTQMILTGFDPPKGPNVTFVGFATADGRLLEPITYADGLPVYQRNSGSGFVLVVEGRAGPSGRTVGQVTFQPGGGGDGRPDLQILFDRSLGDGSTDVCFGGVPAVVPPDYRPGRFVTDALNDIGCNFSLSSSSSCVTNSYGQPIFAASGSQVQFCATITRTLAFPRGDTTVTVRLRDTSGHLGSPRQAILRVGEAVPSPTPSPSRAIPTASPSFTAVRTLTPSFTPLATATRSATATVSEPTPPTPTATGTLSPSRTTTQTPTALRSPTATATVTLRISPTPTPTLTLTPSRSPMPPNRSATPTQTQTATATRTPTLARPTFTRTRTATPTATMTGGVSSGPVITFFGITRADDTIVEPSGTAQDGTPIFERPTGAGFNLVIEGRPGATNVAVGTVTFRENGPPDLQILVSKPLGDGSTRVCDRLPPGAGGVPAIDPPMFRDVPEVIDAMNDLGCRFLDGAGQPRGRGKNDACVLKPDGGFDFVNATSTVQFCGFIDVATRFPPGEARVTVRLRDERGQTGPPAQIILRIQS
;
A
#
# COMPACT_ATOMS: atom_id res chain seq x y z
N MET A 1 60.12 -8.22 13.90
CA MET A 1 60.02 -6.87 13.33
C MET A 1 60.22 -7.00 11.83
N ALA A 2 59.14 -7.09 11.07
CA ALA A 2 59.14 -7.09 9.61
C ALA A 2 58.44 -5.81 9.17
N GLY A 3 59.13 -4.97 8.42
CA GLY A 3 58.66 -3.65 7.99
C GLY A 3 57.56 -3.78 6.94
N VAL A 4 56.40 -3.21 7.23
CA VAL A 4 55.34 -2.96 6.24
C VAL A 4 55.72 -1.67 5.51
N SER A 5 56.21 -1.78 4.28
CA SER A 5 56.39 -0.64 3.37
C SER A 5 55.02 -0.17 2.89
N VAL A 6 54.59 0.99 3.37
CA VAL A 6 53.43 1.70 2.84
C VAL A 6 53.81 2.28 1.48
N LEU A 7 53.18 1.76 0.43
CA LEU A 7 53.30 2.28 -0.93
C LEU A 7 52.60 3.64 -0.99
N ALA A 8 53.37 4.72 -0.94
CA ALA A 8 52.87 6.08 -1.12
C ALA A 8 52.43 6.26 -2.58
N LEU A 9 51.11 6.23 -2.82
CA LEU A 9 50.50 6.65 -4.07
C LEU A 9 50.69 8.17 -4.22
N VAL A 10 51.65 8.55 -5.06
CA VAL A 10 51.85 9.93 -5.52
C VAL A 10 50.71 10.26 -6.50
N LEU A 11 49.67 10.95 -6.02
CA LEU A 11 48.65 11.58 -6.87
C LEU A 11 49.14 12.96 -7.32
N PRO A 12 48.87 13.37 -8.57
CA PRO A 12 49.26 14.68 -9.08
C PRO A 12 48.56 15.81 -8.33
N SER A 13 49.32 16.88 -8.13
CA SER A 13 49.06 18.05 -7.30
C SER A 13 47.81 18.86 -7.69
N HIS A 14 46.62 18.40 -7.30
CA HIS A 14 45.44 19.24 -7.10
C HIS A 14 45.01 19.07 -5.64
N SER A 15 45.46 19.99 -4.79
CA SER A 15 45.22 20.02 -3.35
C SER A 15 43.77 20.41 -3.05
N TRP A 16 42.91 19.41 -2.94
CA TRP A 16 41.67 19.51 -2.18
C TRP A 16 41.99 18.92 -0.81
N ALA A 17 42.10 19.77 0.20
CA ALA A 17 42.27 19.32 1.58
C ALA A 17 41.13 18.36 1.94
N ILE A 18 41.44 17.32 2.72
CA ILE A 18 40.44 16.38 3.25
C ILE A 18 39.64 17.14 4.31
N GLY A 19 38.70 17.99 3.88
CA GLY A 19 37.62 18.59 4.67
C GLY A 19 37.97 19.49 5.87
N CYS A 20 39.20 19.46 6.39
CA CYS A 20 39.60 20.20 7.57
C CYS A 20 40.22 21.53 7.13
N ARG A 21 39.43 22.62 7.16
CA ARG A 21 39.97 23.96 6.90
C ARG A 21 41.06 24.29 7.93
N GLY A 22 42.33 24.26 7.51
CA GLY A 22 43.47 24.82 8.25
C GLY A 22 44.58 23.85 8.64
N ALA A 23 44.47 22.55 8.39
CA ALA A 23 45.53 21.58 8.68
C ALA A 23 46.47 21.40 7.47
N GLY A 24 47.77 21.28 7.73
CA GLY A 24 48.75 20.97 6.69
C GLY A 24 48.67 19.50 6.25
N LEU A 25 49.09 19.19 5.01
CA LEU A 25 49.03 17.83 4.44
C LEU A 25 49.66 16.73 5.32
N ALA A 26 50.68 17.07 6.11
CA ALA A 26 51.36 16.16 7.03
C ALA A 26 50.57 15.94 8.34
N GLU A 27 49.86 16.96 8.82
CA GLU A 27 48.93 16.85 9.97
C GLU A 27 47.65 16.13 9.56
N ASP A 28 47.19 16.32 8.32
CA ASP A 28 46.08 15.56 7.73
C ASP A 28 46.42 14.08 7.60
N LEU A 29 47.64 13.72 7.17
CA LEU A 29 48.04 12.31 7.08
C LEU A 29 48.21 11.67 8.48
N HIS A 30 48.75 12.42 9.45
CA HIS A 30 48.88 11.94 10.83
C HIS A 30 47.50 11.81 11.51
N SER A 31 46.59 12.75 11.24
CA SER A 31 45.19 12.70 11.71
C SER A 31 44.42 11.59 11.02
N LEU A 32 44.64 11.34 9.72
CA LEU A 32 44.04 10.24 8.98
C LEU A 32 44.49 8.88 9.55
N VAL A 33 45.78 8.72 9.86
CA VAL A 33 46.29 7.50 10.51
C VAL A 33 45.77 7.34 11.95
N GLN A 34 45.68 8.43 12.71
CA GLN A 34 45.07 8.41 14.06
C GLN A 34 43.56 8.09 14.01
N VAL A 35 42.82 8.62 13.03
CA VAL A 35 41.38 8.39 12.83
C VAL A 35 41.09 6.99 12.30
N ILE A 36 41.96 6.42 11.46
CA ILE A 36 41.80 5.07 10.92
C ILE A 36 42.11 3.99 11.96
N PHE A 37 43.06 4.24 12.88
CA PHE A 37 43.62 3.20 13.74
C PHE A 37 43.40 3.41 15.25
N HIS A 38 42.73 4.50 15.69
CA HIS A 38 42.36 4.68 17.09
C HIS A 38 40.88 5.04 17.29
N ASP A 39 40.31 4.43 18.34
CA ASP A 39 38.92 4.56 18.80
C ASP A 39 38.64 6.04 19.16
N TRP A 40 37.75 6.70 18.40
CA TRP A 40 37.41 8.11 18.62
C TRP A 40 35.96 8.25 19.07
N SER A 41 35.78 8.90 20.23
CA SER A 41 34.48 9.12 20.87
C SER A 41 33.98 10.57 20.86
N SER A 42 34.60 11.56 20.18
CA SER A 42 34.12 12.95 20.38
C SER A 42 34.48 14.07 19.38
N VAL A 43 34.81 13.85 18.11
CA VAL A 43 34.94 15.00 17.16
C VAL A 43 34.10 14.79 15.91
N ALA A 44 33.16 15.72 15.73
CA ALA A 44 32.19 15.78 14.65
C ALA A 44 32.82 16.21 13.32
N CYS A 45 33.62 15.32 12.70
CA CYS A 45 33.80 15.38 11.26
C CYS A 45 32.50 14.83 10.63
N THR A 46 31.68 15.71 10.04
CA THR A 46 30.44 15.37 9.33
C THR A 46 30.69 14.64 8.00
N THR A 47 31.87 14.06 7.80
CA THR A 47 32.15 13.19 6.65
C THR A 47 31.25 11.97 6.80
N ALA A 48 30.26 11.88 5.91
CA ALA A 48 29.25 10.84 5.93
C ALA A 48 29.91 9.46 5.99
N ASP A 49 29.49 8.66 6.97
CA ASP A 49 29.56 7.21 6.95
C ASP A 49 29.15 6.74 5.54
N GLN A 50 30.15 6.37 4.74
CA GLN A 50 29.99 6.11 3.30
C GLN A 50 29.45 4.71 3.06
N ASN A 51 29.74 3.79 3.97
CA ASN A 51 29.29 2.42 3.87
C ASN A 51 27.94 2.19 4.61
N LEU A 52 27.49 3.18 5.38
CA LEU A 52 26.21 3.23 6.12
C LEU A 52 26.13 2.23 7.27
N ASP A 53 27.28 1.88 7.85
CA ASP A 53 27.38 0.94 8.96
C ASP A 53 27.16 1.58 10.35
N ALA A 54 26.83 2.88 10.35
CA ALA A 54 26.74 3.78 11.49
C ALA A 54 28.06 3.95 12.26
N ARG A 55 29.21 3.60 11.66
CA ARG A 55 30.54 3.67 12.27
C ARG A 55 31.57 4.23 11.30
N LEU A 56 32.04 5.45 11.56
CA LEU A 56 33.19 6.00 10.84
C LEU A 56 34.44 5.13 11.07
N SER A 57 34.87 4.41 10.05
CA SER A 57 35.97 3.46 10.10
C SER A 57 36.80 3.46 8.81
N ALA A 58 37.90 2.68 8.80
CA ALA A 58 38.69 2.44 7.59
C ALA A 58 37.84 1.92 6.41
N ALA A 59 36.71 1.27 6.71
CA ALA A 59 35.78 0.78 5.69
C ALA A 59 35.08 1.93 4.95
N ASP A 60 34.84 3.09 5.59
CA ASP A 60 34.29 4.28 4.93
C ASP A 60 35.28 4.94 4.01
N LEU A 61 36.55 5.03 4.43
CA LEU A 61 37.61 5.52 3.56
C LEU A 61 37.82 4.59 2.37
N THR A 62 37.80 3.28 2.60
CA THR A 62 37.89 2.28 1.54
C THR A 62 36.71 2.42 0.59
N GLN A 63 35.50 2.60 1.11
CA GLN A 63 34.31 2.82 0.31
C GLN A 63 34.42 4.12 -0.50
N MET A 64 34.87 5.22 0.12
CA MET A 64 35.09 6.52 -0.53
C MET A 64 36.13 6.43 -1.66
N ILE A 65 37.22 5.68 -1.45
CA ILE A 65 38.25 5.45 -2.46
C ILE A 65 37.69 4.59 -3.60
N LEU A 66 36.94 3.53 -3.28
CA LEU A 66 36.36 2.61 -4.27
C LEU A 66 35.28 3.25 -5.13
N THR A 67 34.45 4.13 -4.56
CA THR A 67 33.39 4.83 -5.30
C THR A 67 33.90 6.05 -6.07
N GLY A 68 35.16 6.44 -5.84
CA GLY A 68 35.62 7.78 -6.14
C GLY A 68 34.91 8.81 -5.26
N PHE A 69 35.49 10.00 -5.12
CA PHE A 69 34.86 11.12 -4.42
C PHE A 69 33.63 11.69 -5.15
N ASP A 70 33.06 10.96 -6.10
CA ASP A 70 31.91 11.38 -6.85
C ASP A 70 30.68 11.31 -5.94
N PRO A 71 30.00 12.44 -5.67
CA PRO A 71 28.79 12.43 -4.87
C PRO A 71 27.73 11.57 -5.57
N PRO A 72 26.78 10.96 -4.81
CA PRO A 72 25.72 10.15 -5.39
C PRO A 72 24.98 10.91 -6.49
N LYS A 73 25.07 10.41 -7.73
CA LYS A 73 24.45 11.03 -8.91
C LYS A 73 23.00 10.59 -9.11
N GLY A 74 22.60 9.48 -8.50
CA GLY A 74 21.27 8.89 -8.69
C GLY A 74 20.13 9.65 -7.99
N PRO A 75 18.91 9.09 -7.98
CA PRO A 75 17.70 9.76 -7.51
C PRO A 75 17.75 10.16 -6.04
N ASN A 76 17.04 11.24 -5.70
CA ASN A 76 16.87 11.62 -4.30
C ASN A 76 15.61 10.96 -3.73
N VAL A 77 15.75 10.23 -2.61
CA VAL A 77 14.60 9.84 -1.78
C VAL A 77 14.06 11.12 -1.12
N THR A 78 12.85 11.51 -1.50
CA THR A 78 12.17 12.72 -1.01
C THR A 78 11.36 12.44 0.25
N PHE A 79 10.87 11.21 0.42
CA PHE A 79 10.13 10.76 1.59
C PHE A 79 10.39 9.28 1.86
N VAL A 80 10.57 8.93 3.13
CA VAL A 80 10.44 7.58 3.65
C VAL A 80 9.64 7.67 4.95
N GLY A 81 8.54 6.95 5.03
CA GLY A 81 7.66 7.01 6.18
C GLY A 81 6.53 6.01 6.08
N PHE A 82 5.50 6.21 6.90
CA PHE A 82 4.42 5.25 7.04
C PHE A 82 3.08 5.94 6.91
N ALA A 83 2.09 5.22 6.38
CA ALA A 83 0.71 5.63 6.34
C ALA A 83 -0.17 4.57 7.01
N THR A 84 -1.34 4.95 7.51
CA THR A 84 -2.36 3.99 7.94
C THR A 84 -2.82 3.11 6.77
N ALA A 85 -3.53 2.02 7.06
CA ALA A 85 -4.11 1.15 6.04
C ALA A 85 -5.09 1.87 5.08
N ASP A 86 -5.66 3.01 5.50
CA ASP A 86 -6.49 3.89 4.67
C ASP A 86 -5.70 4.97 3.90
N GLY A 87 -4.37 4.91 3.93
CA GLY A 87 -3.49 5.79 3.17
C GLY A 87 -3.19 7.13 3.84
N ARG A 88 -3.66 7.38 5.06
CA ARG A 88 -3.37 8.66 5.75
C ARG A 88 -1.94 8.61 6.31
N LEU A 89 -1.13 9.63 6.01
CA LEU A 89 0.23 9.70 6.55
C LEU A 89 0.23 9.67 8.07
N LEU A 90 1.19 8.93 8.62
CA LEU A 90 1.55 9.03 10.01
C LEU A 90 2.53 10.18 10.17
N GLU A 91 2.34 10.98 11.22
CA GLU A 91 3.31 11.99 11.62
C GLU A 91 4.39 11.34 12.49
N PRO A 92 5.67 11.74 12.36
CA PRO A 92 6.71 11.33 13.31
C PRO A 92 6.36 11.77 14.73
N ILE A 93 6.48 10.88 15.71
CA ILE A 93 6.28 11.21 17.12
C ILE A 93 7.47 11.96 17.73
N THR A 94 8.66 11.77 17.16
CA THR A 94 9.91 12.42 17.56
C THR A 94 10.97 12.24 16.46
N TYR A 95 12.16 12.78 16.71
CA TYR A 95 13.36 12.52 15.91
C TYR A 95 14.46 11.96 16.82
N ALA A 96 15.04 10.83 16.45
CA ALA A 96 16.20 10.25 17.13
C ALA A 96 17.40 10.37 16.20
N ASP A 97 18.45 11.06 16.63
CA ASP A 97 19.65 11.33 15.82
C ASP A 97 19.35 11.96 14.45
N GLY A 98 18.31 12.82 14.41
CA GLY A 98 17.83 13.46 13.18
C GLY A 98 16.96 12.59 12.28
N LEU A 99 16.74 11.32 12.63
CA LEU A 99 15.87 10.40 11.91
C LEU A 99 14.42 10.51 12.42
N PRO A 100 13.41 10.58 11.54
CA PRO A 100 12.02 10.58 11.96
C PRO A 100 11.65 9.23 12.60
N VAL A 101 11.04 9.29 13.78
CA VAL A 101 10.56 8.12 14.52
C VAL A 101 9.04 8.05 14.42
N TYR A 102 8.54 6.96 13.86
CA TYR A 102 7.12 6.65 13.78
C TYR A 102 6.76 5.61 14.82
N GLN A 103 5.53 5.63 15.33
CA GLN A 103 5.06 4.65 16.31
C GLN A 103 3.81 3.92 15.86
N ARG A 104 3.78 2.60 16.10
CA ARG A 104 2.63 1.73 15.92
C ARG A 104 2.48 0.77 17.10
N ASN A 105 1.23 0.47 17.45
CA ASN A 105 0.93 -0.53 18.48
C ASN A 105 1.10 -1.97 17.96
N SER A 106 1.04 -2.16 16.63
CA SER A 106 1.23 -3.45 15.95
C SER A 106 2.29 -3.31 14.85
N GLY A 107 3.01 -4.41 14.58
CA GLY A 107 4.04 -4.50 13.56
C GLY A 107 3.51 -4.59 12.13
N SER A 108 2.20 -4.75 11.96
CA SER A 108 1.54 -4.82 10.66
C SER A 108 0.33 -3.89 10.59
N GLY A 109 -0.23 -3.79 9.39
CA GLY A 109 -1.49 -3.10 9.14
C GLY A 109 -1.39 -1.62 8.87
N PHE A 110 -0.32 -1.25 8.19
CA PHE A 110 -0.02 0.08 7.72
C PHE A 110 0.71 -0.05 6.38
N VAL A 111 0.98 1.07 5.73
CA VAL A 111 1.69 1.12 4.45
C VAL A 111 3.06 1.73 4.68
N LEU A 112 4.12 1.08 4.22
CA LEU A 112 5.44 1.67 4.07
C LEU A 112 5.46 2.44 2.75
N VAL A 113 5.79 3.73 2.83
CA VAL A 113 5.75 4.65 1.69
C VAL A 113 7.14 5.19 1.43
N VAL A 114 7.58 5.05 0.18
CA VAL A 114 8.83 5.63 -0.31
C VAL A 114 8.53 6.53 -1.49
N GLU A 115 9.07 7.73 -1.50
CA GLU A 115 8.97 8.64 -2.64
C GLU A 115 10.34 9.06 -3.15
N GLY A 116 10.42 9.25 -4.46
CA GLY A 116 11.65 9.62 -5.13
C GLY A 116 11.44 10.70 -6.18
N ARG A 117 12.50 11.45 -6.45
CA ARG A 117 12.61 12.32 -7.62
C ARG A 117 13.99 12.18 -8.27
N ALA A 118 14.09 12.57 -9.53
CA ALA A 118 15.36 12.66 -10.26
C ALA A 118 16.42 13.42 -9.43
N GLY A 119 17.63 12.87 -9.44
CA GLY A 119 18.78 13.44 -8.74
C GLY A 119 19.68 14.26 -9.66
N PRO A 120 20.94 14.49 -9.27
CA PRO A 120 21.91 15.26 -10.06
C PRO A 120 22.17 14.71 -11.46
N SER A 121 21.97 13.40 -11.71
CA SER A 121 22.09 12.81 -13.05
C SER A 121 21.04 13.32 -14.05
N GLY A 122 19.94 13.93 -13.56
CA GLY A 122 18.79 14.33 -14.37
C GLY A 122 17.99 13.16 -14.95
N ARG A 123 18.37 11.92 -14.66
CA ARG A 123 17.64 10.72 -15.09
C ARG A 123 16.45 10.47 -14.17
N THR A 124 15.38 9.92 -14.75
CA THR A 124 14.18 9.55 -14.00
C THR A 124 14.50 8.43 -13.02
N VAL A 125 13.77 8.41 -11.90
CA VAL A 125 13.83 7.33 -10.92
C VAL A 125 13.49 6.01 -11.63
N GLY A 126 14.28 4.98 -11.39
CA GLY A 126 13.96 3.62 -11.79
C GLY A 126 12.68 3.16 -11.09
N GLN A 127 11.99 2.21 -11.69
CA GLN A 127 10.64 1.79 -11.31
C GLN A 127 10.55 0.29 -11.05
N VAL A 128 11.64 -0.45 -11.22
CA VAL A 128 11.71 -1.89 -10.96
C VAL A 128 11.77 -2.11 -9.45
N THR A 129 10.71 -2.65 -8.85
CA THR A 129 10.69 -2.99 -7.42
C THR A 129 11.19 -4.41 -7.16
N PHE A 130 11.18 -5.28 -8.17
CA PHE A 130 11.59 -6.67 -8.06
C PHE A 130 12.27 -7.14 -9.35
N GLN A 131 13.43 -7.78 -9.23
CA GLN A 131 14.21 -8.28 -10.37
C GLN A 131 14.75 -9.70 -10.11
N PRO A 132 13.92 -10.75 -10.27
CA PRO A 132 14.35 -12.12 -10.04
C PRO A 132 15.34 -12.56 -11.13
N GLY A 133 16.47 -13.14 -10.74
CA GLY A 133 17.27 -14.04 -11.60
C GLY A 133 17.99 -13.44 -12.83
N GLY A 134 18.28 -12.15 -12.89
CA GLY A 134 18.92 -11.53 -14.06
C GLY A 134 20.46 -11.44 -13.99
N GLY A 135 21.16 -11.82 -15.07
CA GLY A 135 22.58 -11.50 -15.27
C GLY A 135 22.83 -9.99 -15.23
N GLY A 136 23.57 -9.56 -14.20
CA GLY A 136 23.68 -8.19 -13.70
C GLY A 136 23.95 -8.24 -12.18
N ASP A 137 23.78 -7.15 -11.44
CA ASP A 137 23.82 -7.21 -9.97
C ASP A 137 22.51 -7.78 -9.36
N GLY A 138 21.48 -7.97 -10.19
CA GLY A 138 20.20 -8.58 -9.84
C GLY A 138 19.34 -7.73 -8.90
N ARG A 139 19.62 -6.43 -8.77
CA ARG A 139 19.01 -5.58 -7.75
C ARG A 139 17.90 -4.70 -8.31
N PRO A 140 16.80 -4.53 -7.56
CA PRO A 140 15.74 -3.61 -7.93
C PRO A 140 16.22 -2.15 -7.88
N ASP A 141 15.43 -1.27 -8.49
CA ASP A 141 15.63 0.18 -8.45
C ASP A 141 15.27 0.76 -7.09
N LEU A 142 14.24 0.19 -6.44
CA LEU A 142 13.90 0.46 -5.04
C LEU A 142 14.69 -0.46 -4.13
N GLN A 143 15.60 0.08 -3.31
CA GLN A 143 16.46 -0.73 -2.46
C GLN A 143 16.25 -0.39 -0.98
N ILE A 144 15.61 -1.30 -0.25
CA ILE A 144 15.24 -1.13 1.16
C ILE A 144 15.90 -2.23 2.00
N LEU A 145 16.57 -1.83 3.07
CA LEU A 145 17.14 -2.73 4.07
C LEU A 145 16.57 -2.40 5.45
N PHE A 146 16.47 -3.43 6.28
CA PHE A 146 16.03 -3.33 7.66
C PHE A 146 17.14 -3.82 8.59
N ASP A 147 17.34 -3.15 9.71
CA ASP A 147 18.26 -3.58 10.76
C ASP A 147 17.69 -4.73 11.62
N ARG A 148 16.43 -5.11 11.39
CA ARG A 148 15.76 -6.24 12.04
C ARG A 148 14.90 -6.97 11.03
N SER A 149 14.82 -8.29 11.20
CA SER A 149 14.03 -9.12 10.30
C SER A 149 12.55 -8.76 10.44
N LEU A 150 11.85 -8.70 9.31
CA LEU A 150 10.40 -8.59 9.27
C LEU A 150 9.79 -9.99 9.22
N GLY A 151 8.62 -10.17 9.82
CA GLY A 151 7.91 -11.46 9.80
C GLY A 151 8.71 -12.57 10.47
N ASP A 152 8.90 -13.68 9.74
CA ASP A 152 9.73 -14.82 10.15
C ASP A 152 11.22 -14.64 9.80
N GLY A 153 11.59 -13.56 9.09
CA GLY A 153 12.95 -13.32 8.63
C GLY A 153 13.47 -14.34 7.62
N SER A 154 12.58 -15.02 6.90
CA SER A 154 12.92 -15.92 5.80
C SER A 154 13.88 -15.27 4.81
N THR A 155 14.76 -16.07 4.20
CA THR A 155 15.59 -15.63 3.06
C THR A 155 14.97 -16.00 1.72
N ASP A 156 13.81 -16.66 1.73
CA ASP A 156 13.11 -17.06 0.52
C ASP A 156 12.43 -15.84 -0.10
N VAL A 157 13.02 -15.35 -1.19
CA VAL A 157 12.58 -14.15 -1.89
C VAL A 157 11.10 -14.24 -2.27
N CYS A 158 10.30 -13.30 -1.77
CA CYS A 158 8.86 -13.17 -1.97
C CYS A 158 7.99 -14.20 -1.23
N PHE A 159 8.57 -14.91 -0.27
CA PHE A 159 7.88 -15.92 0.51
C PHE A 159 8.20 -15.77 2.01
N GLY A 160 7.28 -15.13 2.73
CA GLY A 160 7.36 -14.99 4.18
C GLY A 160 7.79 -13.59 4.61
N GLY A 161 8.71 -13.55 5.57
CA GLY A 161 9.36 -12.35 6.11
C GLY A 161 10.52 -11.86 5.26
N VAL A 162 11.26 -10.88 5.80
CA VAL A 162 12.44 -10.27 5.14
C VAL A 162 13.61 -10.34 6.12
N PRO A 163 14.80 -10.79 5.70
CA PRO A 163 15.92 -10.94 6.62
C PRO A 163 16.55 -9.59 6.97
N ALA A 164 17.06 -9.45 8.19
CA ALA A 164 17.82 -8.27 8.61
C ALA A 164 19.16 -8.17 7.88
N VAL A 165 19.60 -6.94 7.61
CA VAL A 165 20.98 -6.63 7.20
C VAL A 165 21.56 -5.64 8.20
N VAL A 166 22.40 -6.14 9.11
CA VAL A 166 22.92 -5.38 10.24
C VAL A 166 24.45 -5.29 10.18
N PRO A 167 25.01 -4.07 10.06
CA PRO A 167 24.32 -2.82 9.76
C PRO A 167 23.87 -2.77 8.28
N PRO A 168 23.08 -1.77 7.85
CA PRO A 168 22.58 -1.69 6.47
C PRO A 168 23.71 -1.64 5.43
N ASP A 169 24.04 -2.80 4.83
CA ASP A 169 25.10 -2.92 3.83
C ASP A 169 24.51 -3.14 2.43
N TYR A 170 24.81 -2.23 1.53
CA TYR A 170 24.40 -2.29 0.14
C TYR A 170 25.50 -2.76 -0.82
N ARG A 171 26.60 -3.33 -0.34
CA ARG A 171 27.63 -3.93 -1.20
C ARG A 171 27.07 -5.10 -2.00
N PRO A 172 27.53 -5.32 -3.24
CA PRO A 172 27.14 -6.47 -4.06
C PRO A 172 27.28 -7.79 -3.29
N GLY A 173 26.24 -8.61 -3.29
CA GLY A 173 26.22 -9.88 -2.58
C GLY A 173 24.86 -10.54 -2.70
N ARG A 174 24.83 -11.87 -2.84
CA ARG A 174 23.58 -12.62 -3.05
C ARG A 174 22.60 -12.42 -1.90
N PHE A 175 23.05 -12.52 -0.65
CA PHE A 175 22.20 -12.30 0.53
C PHE A 175 21.52 -10.93 0.51
N VAL A 176 22.27 -9.84 0.26
CA VAL A 176 21.72 -8.49 0.17
C VAL A 176 20.78 -8.36 -1.03
N THR A 177 21.15 -8.90 -2.19
CA THR A 177 20.28 -8.87 -3.38
C THR A 177 18.98 -9.63 -3.16
N ASP A 178 19.01 -10.78 -2.49
CA ASP A 178 17.83 -11.56 -2.15
C ASP A 178 16.96 -10.78 -1.14
N ALA A 179 17.53 -10.20 -0.08
CA ALA A 179 16.81 -9.35 0.88
C ALA A 179 16.14 -8.12 0.23
N LEU A 180 16.84 -7.45 -0.70
CA LEU A 180 16.30 -6.31 -1.46
C LEU A 180 15.13 -6.72 -2.35
N ASN A 181 15.24 -7.86 -3.04
CA ASN A 181 14.17 -8.38 -3.89
C ASN A 181 12.97 -8.89 -3.08
N ASP A 182 13.23 -9.43 -1.90
CA ASP A 182 12.22 -10.02 -1.01
C ASP A 182 11.25 -8.96 -0.48
N ILE A 183 11.76 -7.85 0.05
CA ILE A 183 10.89 -6.71 0.34
C ILE A 183 10.31 -6.11 -0.95
N GLY A 184 11.10 -6.07 -2.02
CA GLY A 184 10.77 -5.44 -3.30
C GLY A 184 9.50 -5.95 -3.97
N CYS A 185 9.23 -7.25 -3.92
CA CYS A 185 8.00 -7.80 -4.50
C CYS A 185 6.72 -7.47 -3.72
N ASN A 186 6.83 -6.93 -2.51
CA ASN A 186 5.67 -6.45 -1.75
C ASN A 186 5.31 -4.98 -2.07
N PHE A 187 6.09 -4.33 -2.95
CA PHE A 187 5.84 -2.96 -3.38
C PHE A 187 5.03 -2.90 -4.67
N SER A 188 3.97 -2.11 -4.62
CA SER A 188 3.33 -1.58 -5.83
C SER A 188 3.93 -0.23 -6.19
N LEU A 189 4.11 -0.01 -7.49
CA LEU A 189 4.52 1.27 -8.05
C LEU A 189 3.28 2.12 -8.29
N SER A 190 3.32 3.35 -7.82
CA SER A 190 2.35 4.36 -8.16
C SER A 190 3.01 5.57 -8.81
N SER A 191 2.77 5.74 -10.11
CA SER A 191 3.15 6.95 -10.85
C SER A 191 1.96 7.90 -11.07
N SER A 192 0.72 7.41 -10.96
CA SER A 192 -0.49 8.18 -11.25
C SER A 192 -1.58 8.09 -10.17
N SER A 193 -1.48 7.18 -9.19
CA SER A 193 -2.51 6.96 -8.16
C SER A 193 -1.88 6.65 -6.80
N SER A 194 -1.38 7.67 -6.11
CA SER A 194 -0.68 7.53 -4.83
C SER A 194 -1.46 6.64 -3.83
N CYS A 195 -0.76 5.80 -3.07
CA CYS A 195 -1.34 5.04 -1.95
C CYS A 195 -1.55 5.90 -0.70
N VAL A 196 -1.00 7.12 -0.70
CA VAL A 196 -1.22 8.10 0.34
C VAL A 196 -2.39 8.99 -0.06
N THR A 197 -3.29 9.23 0.89
CA THR A 197 -4.46 10.10 0.71
C THR A 197 -4.40 11.32 1.63
N ASN A 198 -4.95 12.44 1.16
CA ASN A 198 -5.13 13.61 1.98
C ASN A 198 -6.35 13.46 2.92
N SER A 199 -6.66 14.49 3.70
CA SER A 199 -7.82 14.50 4.60
C SER A 199 -9.18 14.32 3.90
N TYR A 200 -9.22 14.46 2.58
CA TYR A 200 -10.40 14.30 1.73
C TYR A 200 -10.39 12.97 0.96
N GLY A 201 -9.47 12.04 1.28
CA GLY A 201 -9.36 10.75 0.59
C GLY A 201 -8.72 10.83 -0.80
N GLN A 202 -8.27 12.00 -1.25
CA GLN A 202 -7.67 12.16 -2.57
C GLN A 202 -6.20 11.68 -2.55
N PRO A 203 -5.77 10.87 -3.55
CA PRO A 203 -4.38 10.45 -3.68
C PRO A 203 -3.42 11.65 -3.78
N ILE A 204 -2.36 11.68 -2.96
CA ILE A 204 -1.33 12.74 -2.97
C ILE A 204 0.07 12.17 -2.73
N PHE A 205 1.11 12.81 -3.26
CA PHE A 205 2.47 12.58 -2.76
C PHE A 205 2.63 13.20 -1.37
N ALA A 206 3.36 12.51 -0.49
CA ALA A 206 3.72 12.95 0.85
C ALA A 206 4.69 14.14 0.81
N ALA A 207 5.66 14.12 -0.11
CA ALA A 207 6.60 15.21 -0.33
C ALA A 207 6.32 15.95 -1.64
N SER A 208 6.43 17.27 -1.59
CA SER A 208 6.32 18.10 -2.80
C SER A 208 7.51 17.85 -3.73
N GLY A 209 7.22 17.69 -5.03
CA GLY A 209 8.24 17.43 -6.05
C GLY A 209 8.72 15.98 -6.16
N SER A 210 8.09 15.04 -5.44
CA SER A 210 8.18 13.62 -5.74
C SER A 210 7.66 13.32 -7.16
N GLN A 211 8.31 12.39 -7.85
CA GLN A 211 7.95 11.95 -9.20
C GLN A 211 7.35 10.55 -9.23
N VAL A 212 7.77 9.70 -8.28
CA VAL A 212 7.29 8.32 -8.12
C VAL A 212 7.06 8.02 -6.66
N GLN A 213 6.08 7.17 -6.39
CA GLN A 213 5.79 6.65 -5.06
C GLN A 213 5.74 5.13 -5.12
N PHE A 214 6.37 4.50 -4.14
CA PHE A 214 6.35 3.07 -3.93
C PHE A 214 5.62 2.79 -2.63
N CYS A 215 4.71 1.83 -2.68
CA CYS A 215 3.82 1.50 -1.57
C CYS A 215 3.88 0.02 -1.26
N ALA A 216 4.17 -0.35 -0.01
CA ALA A 216 4.06 -1.72 0.47
C ALA A 216 3.09 -1.78 1.63
N THR A 217 2.01 -2.56 1.48
CA THR A 217 1.14 -2.86 2.62
C THR A 217 1.85 -3.86 3.51
N ILE A 218 2.10 -3.49 4.76
CA ILE A 218 2.78 -4.34 5.72
C ILE A 218 1.77 -5.32 6.30
N THR A 219 1.78 -6.54 5.78
CA THR A 219 0.95 -7.65 6.25
C THR A 219 1.58 -8.31 7.47
N ARG A 220 0.90 -9.30 8.06
CA ARG A 220 1.43 -10.08 9.18
C ARG A 220 2.71 -10.85 8.81
N THR A 221 2.84 -11.31 7.57
CA THR A 221 4.04 -12.01 7.10
C THR A 221 5.25 -11.07 6.99
N LEU A 222 5.03 -9.75 6.96
CA LEU A 222 6.06 -8.71 6.97
C LEU A 222 6.04 -7.89 8.25
N ALA A 223 5.45 -8.41 9.32
CA ALA A 223 5.25 -7.64 10.54
C ALA A 223 6.60 -7.20 11.11
N PHE A 224 6.70 -5.91 11.43
CA PHE A 224 7.84 -5.37 12.16
C PHE A 224 7.87 -5.95 13.58
N PRO A 225 9.05 -6.38 14.07
CA PRO A 225 9.16 -6.91 15.42
C PRO A 225 8.97 -5.80 16.47
N ARG A 226 8.56 -6.16 17.69
CA ARG A 226 8.48 -5.20 18.81
C ARG A 226 9.83 -4.51 19.05
N GLY A 227 9.80 -3.22 19.37
CA GLY A 227 10.96 -2.34 19.54
C GLY A 227 11.17 -1.43 18.33
N ASP A 228 12.37 -0.86 18.23
CA ASP A 228 12.75 0.00 17.12
C ASP A 228 13.28 -0.85 15.97
N THR A 229 12.93 -0.46 14.74
CA THR A 229 13.47 -1.01 13.49
C THR A 229 13.82 0.17 12.58
N THR A 230 15.08 0.24 12.16
CA THR A 230 15.58 1.23 11.21
C THR A 230 15.31 0.75 9.79
N VAL A 231 14.60 1.57 9.01
CA VAL A 231 14.36 1.37 7.60
C VAL A 231 15.33 2.23 6.82
N THR A 232 16.24 1.62 6.06
CA THR A 232 17.18 2.33 5.18
C THR A 232 16.75 2.15 3.74
N VAL A 233 16.62 3.25 3.01
CA VAL A 233 16.11 3.27 1.64
C VAL A 233 17.05 4.03 0.75
N ARG A 234 17.30 3.50 -0.45
CA ARG A 234 17.93 4.23 -1.54
C ARG A 234 17.26 3.88 -2.88
N LEU A 235 17.47 4.73 -3.87
CA LEU A 235 16.90 4.59 -5.20
C LEU A 235 17.98 4.51 -6.27
N ARG A 236 17.69 3.82 -7.35
CA ARG A 236 18.50 3.75 -8.59
C ARG A 236 17.76 4.49 -9.71
N ASP A 237 18.48 5.21 -10.56
CA ASP A 237 17.90 5.79 -11.78
C ASP A 237 17.89 4.80 -12.95
N THR A 238 17.22 5.17 -14.04
CA THR A 238 17.15 4.37 -15.27
C THR A 238 18.50 4.15 -15.98
N SER A 239 19.58 4.80 -15.53
CA SER A 239 20.95 4.60 -16.02
C SER A 239 21.83 3.83 -15.03
N GLY A 240 21.26 3.35 -13.93
CA GLY A 240 21.96 2.57 -12.91
C GLY A 240 22.68 3.38 -11.84
N HIS A 241 22.59 4.72 -11.84
CA HIS A 241 23.20 5.52 -10.78
C HIS A 241 22.39 5.41 -9.49
N LEU A 242 23.08 5.16 -8.39
CA LEU A 242 22.50 5.10 -7.06
C LEU A 242 22.45 6.49 -6.41
N GLY A 243 21.34 6.77 -5.75
CA GLY A 243 21.14 7.96 -4.94
C GLY A 243 21.67 7.80 -3.51
N SER A 244 21.69 8.92 -2.77
CA SER A 244 21.98 8.89 -1.34
C SER A 244 20.87 8.14 -0.58
N PRO A 245 21.22 7.34 0.43
CA PRO A 245 20.25 6.70 1.30
C PRO A 245 19.47 7.71 2.15
N ARG A 246 18.29 7.30 2.61
CA ARG A 246 17.49 7.95 3.65
C ARG A 246 17.02 6.91 4.65
N GLN A 247 16.83 7.34 5.89
CA GLN A 247 16.43 6.47 6.99
C GLN A 247 15.21 7.00 7.72
N ALA A 248 14.44 6.07 8.30
CA ALA A 248 13.39 6.32 9.26
C ALA A 248 13.40 5.20 10.31
N ILE A 249 12.88 5.47 11.51
CA ILE A 249 12.74 4.48 12.57
C ILE A 249 11.25 4.18 12.76
N LEU A 250 10.89 2.90 12.80
CA LEU A 250 9.58 2.45 13.24
C LEU A 250 9.69 1.81 14.62
N ARG A 251 8.96 2.36 15.58
CA ARG A 251 8.79 1.80 16.92
C ARG A 251 7.48 1.02 17.00
N VAL A 252 7.58 -0.28 17.25
CA VAL A 252 6.43 -1.17 17.44
C VAL A 252 6.30 -1.60 18.90
N GLY A 253 5.10 -1.48 19.46
CA GLY A 253 4.79 -1.97 20.81
C GLY A 253 4.23 -0.88 21.71
N GLU A 254 4.46 -1.00 23.03
CA GLU A 254 3.88 -0.07 24.00
C GLU A 254 4.26 1.37 23.67
N ALA A 255 3.23 2.23 23.66
CA ALA A 255 3.42 3.67 23.57
C ALA A 255 4.46 4.07 24.60
N VAL A 256 5.56 4.72 24.16
CA VAL A 256 6.38 5.42 25.15
C VAL A 256 5.43 6.43 25.76
N PRO A 257 5.19 6.40 27.08
CA PRO A 257 4.21 7.27 27.70
C PRO A 257 4.56 8.69 27.23
N SER A 258 3.67 9.27 26.43
CA SER A 258 3.82 10.65 25.98
C SER A 258 4.13 11.46 27.24
N PRO A 259 5.25 12.22 27.28
CA PRO A 259 5.66 12.90 28.49
C PRO A 259 4.44 13.63 28.99
N THR A 260 3.91 13.19 30.14
CA THR A 260 2.69 13.77 30.70
C THR A 260 2.98 15.26 30.76
N PRO A 261 2.21 16.12 30.09
CA PRO A 261 2.53 17.53 30.01
C PRO A 261 2.75 17.99 31.44
N SER A 262 4.01 18.26 31.78
CA SER A 262 4.38 18.65 33.14
C SER A 262 3.48 19.83 33.47
N PRO A 263 2.72 19.80 34.58
CA PRO A 263 1.70 20.80 34.85
C PRO A 263 2.37 22.15 34.67
N SER A 264 2.00 22.86 33.60
CA SER A 264 2.60 24.12 33.25
C SER A 264 2.47 24.99 34.48
N ARG A 265 3.61 25.28 35.13
CA ARG A 265 3.69 26.05 36.36
C ARG A 265 2.80 27.26 36.13
N ALA A 266 1.66 27.31 36.81
CA ALA A 266 0.67 28.35 36.59
C ALA A 266 1.40 29.69 36.68
N ILE A 267 1.58 30.35 35.54
CA ILE A 267 2.07 31.71 35.52
C ILE A 267 0.99 32.48 36.27
N PRO A 268 1.32 33.12 37.42
CA PRO A 268 0.33 33.88 38.16
C PRO A 268 -0.27 34.91 37.21
N THR A 269 -1.56 34.75 36.91
CA THR A 269 -2.34 35.70 36.15
C THR A 269 -2.29 37.03 36.90
N ALA A 270 -1.50 37.98 36.40
CA ALA A 270 -1.55 39.34 36.90
C ALA A 270 -2.99 39.85 36.71
N SER A 271 -3.67 40.08 37.84
CA SER A 271 -5.02 40.65 37.87
C SER A 271 -4.97 42.04 37.20
N PRO A 272 -5.65 42.26 36.06
CA PRO A 272 -5.70 43.59 35.48
C PRO A 272 -6.54 44.50 36.39
N SER A 273 -5.89 45.48 37.02
CA SER A 273 -6.56 46.59 37.68
C SER A 273 -7.17 47.48 36.60
N PHE A 274 -8.49 47.38 36.40
CA PHE A 274 -9.23 48.28 35.52
C PHE A 274 -9.20 49.71 36.11
N THR A 275 -8.40 50.58 35.51
CA THR A 275 -8.54 52.03 35.67
C THR A 275 -9.52 52.52 34.61
N ALA A 276 -10.67 53.04 35.04
CA ALA A 276 -11.67 53.61 34.15
C ALA A 276 -11.11 54.83 33.42
N VAL A 277 -10.75 54.67 32.14
CA VAL A 277 -10.43 55.78 31.24
C VAL A 277 -11.73 56.26 30.61
N ARG A 278 -12.06 57.53 30.85
CA ARG A 278 -13.20 58.23 30.23
C ARG A 278 -13.11 58.17 28.71
N THR A 279 -14.13 57.61 28.09
CA THR A 279 -14.39 57.69 26.65
C THR A 279 -14.78 59.12 26.29
N LEU A 280 -13.90 59.85 25.59
CA LEU A 280 -14.29 61.02 24.82
C LEU A 280 -14.71 60.55 23.43
N THR A 281 -15.96 60.83 23.07
CA THR A 281 -16.57 60.54 21.78
C THR A 281 -16.08 61.55 20.73
N PRO A 282 -15.31 61.15 19.70
CA PRO A 282 -15.14 62.00 18.53
C PRO A 282 -16.28 61.69 17.53
N SER A 283 -17.10 62.70 17.28
CA SER A 283 -18.03 62.75 16.16
C SER A 283 -17.24 62.90 14.86
N PHE A 284 -17.19 61.85 14.03
CA PHE A 284 -16.71 61.97 12.66
C PHE A 284 -17.88 61.99 11.69
N THR A 285 -17.97 63.11 10.98
CA THR A 285 -18.84 63.39 9.83
C THR A 285 -18.50 62.45 8.67
N PRO A 286 -19.48 61.80 8.02
CA PRO A 286 -19.20 60.97 6.85
C PRO A 286 -18.88 61.84 5.64
N LEU A 287 -17.66 61.72 5.11
CA LEU A 287 -17.26 62.29 3.82
C LEU A 287 -17.56 61.28 2.71
N ALA A 288 -18.29 61.75 1.69
CA ALA A 288 -18.77 60.96 0.56
C ALA A 288 -17.64 60.22 -0.18
N THR A 289 -17.82 58.92 -0.38
CA THR A 289 -16.96 58.09 -1.23
C THR A 289 -17.52 58.06 -2.65
N ALA A 290 -16.69 58.45 -3.63
CA ALA A 290 -17.02 58.49 -5.04
C ALA A 290 -17.21 57.08 -5.63
N THR A 291 -18.36 56.85 -6.24
CA THR A 291 -18.66 55.66 -7.06
C THR A 291 -17.90 55.74 -8.38
N ARG A 292 -16.86 54.92 -8.57
CA ARG A 292 -16.27 54.68 -9.89
C ARG A 292 -17.13 53.65 -10.63
N SER A 293 -17.76 54.11 -11.72
CA SER A 293 -18.44 53.28 -12.71
C SER A 293 -17.40 52.59 -13.59
N ALA A 294 -17.38 51.26 -13.61
CA ALA A 294 -16.59 50.49 -14.56
C ALA A 294 -17.43 50.25 -15.82
N THR A 295 -17.06 50.91 -16.91
CA THR A 295 -17.62 50.69 -18.25
C THR A 295 -17.12 49.35 -18.78
N ALA A 296 -18.03 48.40 -19.01
CA ALA A 296 -17.74 47.18 -19.75
C ALA A 296 -17.67 47.49 -21.25
N THR A 297 -16.49 47.37 -21.85
CA THR A 297 -16.31 47.40 -23.30
C THR A 297 -16.55 45.99 -23.84
N VAL A 298 -17.66 45.81 -24.57
CA VAL A 298 -17.96 44.61 -25.34
C VAL A 298 -17.02 44.60 -26.56
N SER A 299 -16.14 43.61 -26.63
CA SER A 299 -15.34 43.34 -27.85
C SER A 299 -16.09 42.32 -28.71
N GLU A 300 -16.39 42.74 -29.92
CA GLU A 300 -17.09 42.00 -30.98
C GLU A 300 -16.24 40.81 -31.49
N PRO A 301 -16.83 39.63 -31.78
CA PRO A 301 -16.10 38.48 -32.29
C PRO A 301 -15.74 38.67 -33.78
N THR A 302 -14.45 38.60 -34.08
CA THR A 302 -13.91 38.62 -35.45
C THR A 302 -14.15 37.26 -36.15
N PRO A 303 -14.48 37.22 -37.46
CA PRO A 303 -14.76 35.97 -38.17
C PRO A 303 -13.49 35.12 -38.38
N PRO A 304 -13.58 33.78 -38.35
CA PRO A 304 -12.43 32.92 -38.61
C PRO A 304 -12.01 33.02 -40.08
N THR A 305 -10.74 33.36 -40.29
CA THR A 305 -10.05 33.31 -41.58
C THR A 305 -9.74 31.85 -41.94
N PRO A 306 -10.01 31.39 -43.18
CA PRO A 306 -9.73 30.01 -43.59
C PRO A 306 -8.21 29.79 -43.68
N THR A 307 -7.71 28.82 -42.91
CA THR A 307 -6.32 28.37 -42.99
C THR A 307 -6.20 27.35 -44.12
N ALA A 308 -5.30 27.64 -45.08
CA ALA A 308 -5.01 26.80 -46.23
C ALA A 308 -4.35 25.47 -45.83
N THR A 309 -4.88 24.38 -46.36
CA THR A 309 -4.33 23.03 -46.29
C THR A 309 -3.08 22.92 -47.17
N GLY A 310 -1.90 22.87 -46.55
CA GLY A 310 -0.65 22.52 -47.21
C GLY A 310 -0.46 21.00 -47.25
N THR A 311 -0.62 20.41 -48.43
CA THR A 311 -0.33 19.00 -48.70
C THR A 311 1.19 18.77 -48.67
N LEU A 312 1.70 18.04 -47.67
CA LEU A 312 3.08 17.54 -47.67
C LEU A 312 3.12 16.10 -48.16
N SER A 313 3.87 15.94 -49.25
CA SER A 313 4.19 14.70 -49.96
C SER A 313 5.02 13.73 -49.10
N PRO A 314 4.76 12.41 -49.12
CA PRO A 314 5.58 11.45 -48.39
C PRO A 314 6.91 11.21 -49.11
N SER A 315 8.00 11.69 -48.52
CA SER A 315 9.36 11.29 -48.91
C SER A 315 9.66 9.89 -48.40
N ARG A 316 9.98 8.97 -49.32
CA ARG A 316 10.43 7.61 -49.02
C ARG A 316 11.82 7.66 -48.40
N THR A 317 11.94 7.32 -47.13
CA THR A 317 13.24 7.02 -46.50
C THR A 317 13.56 5.54 -46.73
N THR A 318 14.57 5.29 -47.56
CA THR A 318 15.19 3.98 -47.75
C THR A 318 15.94 3.58 -46.48
N THR A 319 15.52 2.50 -45.83
CA THR A 319 16.28 1.86 -44.75
C THR A 319 17.34 0.97 -45.38
N GLN A 320 18.62 1.27 -45.13
CA GLN A 320 19.74 0.40 -45.48
C GLN A 320 19.80 -0.78 -44.51
N THR A 321 19.79 -1.99 -45.06
CA THR A 321 20.06 -3.25 -44.37
C THR A 321 21.57 -3.42 -44.20
N PRO A 322 22.11 -3.57 -42.97
CA PRO A 322 23.46 -4.07 -42.80
C PRO A 322 23.48 -5.60 -42.97
N THR A 323 24.25 -6.04 -43.96
CA THR A 323 24.61 -7.44 -44.21
C THR A 323 25.39 -8.01 -43.03
N ALA A 324 24.85 -9.03 -42.36
CA ALA A 324 25.60 -9.94 -41.51
C ALA A 324 25.73 -11.31 -42.20
N LEU A 325 26.98 -11.72 -42.40
CA LEU A 325 27.38 -12.94 -43.08
C LEU A 325 27.53 -14.09 -42.06
N ARG A 326 27.04 -15.28 -42.45
CA ARG A 326 27.36 -16.66 -42.01
C ARG A 326 26.67 -17.27 -40.77
N SER A 327 25.73 -18.18 -41.07
CA SER A 327 25.69 -19.64 -40.80
C SER A 327 26.12 -20.15 -39.40
N PRO A 328 25.34 -21.07 -38.78
CA PRO A 328 25.27 -22.44 -39.27
C PRO A 328 23.86 -23.06 -39.40
N THR A 329 23.84 -24.08 -40.25
CA THR A 329 22.79 -25.04 -40.62
C THR A 329 21.96 -25.59 -39.46
N ALA A 330 20.63 -25.53 -39.59
CA ALA A 330 19.71 -26.42 -38.90
C ALA A 330 18.67 -26.96 -39.91
N THR A 331 18.64 -28.28 -40.05
CA THR A 331 17.71 -29.05 -40.89
C THR A 331 16.28 -28.88 -40.37
N ALA A 332 15.41 -28.26 -41.16
CA ALA A 332 13.98 -28.17 -40.86
C ALA A 332 13.22 -29.29 -41.57
N THR A 333 12.62 -30.19 -40.79
CA THR A 333 11.59 -31.13 -41.24
C THR A 333 10.29 -30.36 -41.47
N VAL A 334 9.84 -30.31 -42.73
CA VAL A 334 8.57 -29.70 -43.12
C VAL A 334 7.43 -30.63 -42.74
N THR A 335 6.56 -30.21 -41.83
CA THR A 335 5.23 -30.80 -41.64
C THR A 335 4.18 -29.78 -42.09
N LEU A 336 3.51 -30.08 -43.19
CA LEU A 336 2.41 -29.27 -43.72
C LEU A 336 1.20 -29.37 -42.79
N ARG A 337 0.75 -28.24 -42.24
CA ARG A 337 -0.55 -28.12 -41.57
C ARG A 337 -1.40 -27.13 -42.37
N ILE A 338 -2.45 -27.64 -42.99
CA ILE A 338 -3.44 -26.88 -43.74
C ILE A 338 -4.31 -26.13 -42.72
N SER A 339 -4.34 -24.80 -42.81
CA SER A 339 -5.20 -23.93 -41.99
C SER A 339 -6.37 -23.45 -42.86
N PRO A 340 -7.63 -23.70 -42.48
CA PRO A 340 -8.77 -23.11 -43.17
C PRO A 340 -8.95 -21.64 -42.77
N THR A 341 -8.99 -20.76 -43.77
CA THR A 341 -9.30 -19.33 -43.68
C THR A 341 -10.78 -19.13 -43.35
N PRO A 342 -11.15 -18.37 -42.30
CA PRO A 342 -12.53 -17.94 -42.11
C PRO A 342 -12.85 -16.73 -42.99
N THR A 343 -13.85 -16.90 -43.84
CA THR A 343 -14.50 -15.86 -44.65
C THR A 343 -15.34 -14.94 -43.76
N PRO A 344 -15.20 -13.60 -43.81
CA PRO A 344 -16.13 -12.71 -43.13
C PRO A 344 -17.44 -12.58 -43.94
N THR A 345 -18.55 -13.00 -43.34
CA THR A 345 -19.90 -12.74 -43.84
C THR A 345 -20.44 -11.45 -43.22
N LEU A 346 -20.65 -10.41 -44.03
CA LEU A 346 -21.40 -9.23 -43.65
C LEU A 346 -22.91 -9.51 -43.78
N THR A 347 -23.64 -9.43 -42.66
CA THR A 347 -25.11 -9.47 -42.65
C THR A 347 -25.63 -8.06 -42.37
N LEU A 348 -26.27 -7.45 -43.36
CA LEU A 348 -27.05 -6.22 -43.21
C LEU A 348 -28.50 -6.60 -42.93
N THR A 349 -29.05 -6.12 -41.81
CA THR A 349 -30.47 -6.27 -41.46
C THR A 349 -31.13 -4.89 -41.45
N PRO A 350 -32.13 -4.61 -42.32
CA PRO A 350 -32.98 -3.44 -42.19
C PRO A 350 -34.30 -3.82 -41.53
N SER A 351 -34.70 -3.11 -40.47
CA SER A 351 -36.12 -2.94 -40.16
C SER A 351 -36.32 -1.77 -39.20
N ARG A 352 -36.75 -0.63 -39.76
CA ARG A 352 -37.47 0.42 -39.03
C ARG A 352 -38.96 0.07 -39.10
N SER A 353 -39.63 0.07 -37.96
CA SER A 353 -41.09 0.13 -37.89
C SER A 353 -41.52 1.14 -36.81
N PRO A 354 -42.63 1.89 -37.01
CA PRO A 354 -42.88 3.15 -36.34
C PRO A 354 -43.64 3.01 -35.01
N MET A 355 -43.37 3.97 -34.12
CA MET A 355 -43.97 4.10 -32.79
C MET A 355 -45.30 4.88 -32.87
N PRO A 356 -46.37 4.48 -32.15
CA PRO A 356 -47.63 5.22 -32.11
C PRO A 356 -47.63 6.31 -31.01
N PRO A 357 -48.43 7.39 -31.15
CA PRO A 357 -48.54 8.43 -30.13
C PRO A 357 -49.66 8.09 -29.13
N ASN A 358 -49.43 8.25 -27.83
CA ASN A 358 -50.56 8.34 -26.90
C ASN A 358 -50.27 9.17 -25.62
N ARG A 359 -50.94 10.33 -25.59
CA ARG A 359 -51.67 11.01 -24.49
C ARG A 359 -51.03 11.21 -23.11
N SER A 360 -50.78 12.50 -22.86
CA SER A 360 -51.39 13.34 -21.79
C SER A 360 -51.47 12.77 -20.37
N ALA A 361 -50.56 13.22 -19.51
CA ALA A 361 -50.62 13.03 -18.06
C ALA A 361 -51.49 14.11 -17.39
N THR A 362 -52.45 13.66 -16.57
CA THR A 362 -53.24 14.45 -15.61
C THR A 362 -52.45 14.58 -14.30
N PRO A 363 -52.22 15.78 -13.73
CA PRO A 363 -51.60 15.90 -12.42
C PRO A 363 -52.66 15.73 -11.32
N THR A 364 -52.48 14.75 -10.44
CA THR A 364 -53.21 14.64 -9.17
C THR A 364 -52.34 15.26 -8.06
N GLN A 365 -52.75 16.42 -7.54
CA GLN A 365 -52.18 16.98 -6.31
C GLN A 365 -52.63 16.15 -5.12
N THR A 366 -51.67 15.60 -4.36
CA THR A 366 -51.90 15.09 -3.01
C THR A 366 -51.36 16.12 -2.03
N GLN A 367 -52.26 16.75 -1.25
CA GLN A 367 -51.86 17.63 -0.14
C GLN A 367 -51.43 16.75 1.04
N THR A 368 -50.21 16.97 1.54
CA THR A 368 -49.73 16.39 2.80
C THR A 368 -49.70 17.48 3.86
N ALA A 369 -50.44 17.29 4.95
CA ALA A 369 -50.49 18.21 6.09
C ALA A 369 -49.19 18.17 6.88
N THR A 370 -48.56 19.33 7.04
CA THR A 370 -47.38 19.54 7.89
C THR A 370 -47.82 19.73 9.34
N ALA A 371 -47.51 18.78 10.22
CA ALA A 371 -47.65 18.95 11.67
C ALA A 371 -46.35 19.54 12.25
N THR A 372 -46.40 20.82 12.62
CA THR A 372 -45.35 21.51 13.37
C THR A 372 -45.30 20.96 14.81
N ARG A 373 -44.22 20.27 15.19
CA ARG A 373 -43.92 19.97 16.60
C ARG A 373 -42.78 20.86 17.11
N THR A 374 -43.08 21.54 18.20
CA THR A 374 -42.21 22.39 19.02
C THR A 374 -41.01 21.58 19.58
N PRO A 375 -39.77 22.07 19.51
CA PRO A 375 -38.63 21.37 20.09
C PRO A 375 -38.61 21.60 21.61
N THR A 376 -38.76 20.53 22.38
CA THR A 376 -38.44 20.51 23.81
C THR A 376 -36.99 20.07 23.96
N LEU A 377 -36.15 20.93 24.54
CA LEU A 377 -34.77 20.60 24.90
C LEU A 377 -34.75 19.47 25.94
N ALA A 378 -34.45 18.25 25.50
CA ALA A 378 -34.08 17.15 26.37
C ALA A 378 -32.56 16.95 26.35
N ARG A 379 -31.97 17.04 27.54
CA ARG A 379 -30.56 16.79 27.84
C ARG A 379 -30.16 15.38 27.39
N PRO A 380 -29.16 15.20 26.50
CA PRO A 380 -28.79 13.88 26.02
C PRO A 380 -28.13 13.10 27.16
N THR A 381 -28.83 12.08 27.63
CA THR A 381 -28.25 11.04 28.50
C THR A 381 -27.78 9.94 27.55
N PHE A 382 -26.46 9.72 27.45
CA PHE A 382 -25.89 8.63 26.66
C PHE A 382 -26.28 7.29 27.31
N THR A 383 -27.41 6.73 26.90
CA THR A 383 -27.77 5.35 27.21
C THR A 383 -27.01 4.46 26.23
N ARG A 384 -26.09 3.65 26.73
CA ARG A 384 -25.33 2.64 25.98
C ARG A 384 -26.33 1.64 25.38
N THR A 385 -26.70 1.81 24.11
CA THR A 385 -27.57 0.87 23.40
C THR A 385 -26.88 -0.48 23.37
N ARG A 386 -27.42 -1.47 24.09
CA ARG A 386 -26.98 -2.87 23.99
C ARG A 386 -27.07 -3.27 22.51
N THR A 387 -25.94 -3.67 21.93
CA THR A 387 -25.89 -4.37 20.65
C THR A 387 -26.90 -5.52 20.70
N ALA A 388 -27.87 -5.51 19.78
CA ALA A 388 -28.86 -6.57 19.71
C ALA A 388 -28.13 -7.89 19.43
N THR A 389 -28.18 -8.82 20.39
CA THR A 389 -27.80 -10.21 20.16
C THR A 389 -28.63 -10.71 18.97
N PRO A 390 -28.02 -11.22 17.89
CA PRO A 390 -28.77 -11.62 16.70
C PRO A 390 -29.86 -12.62 17.06
N THR A 391 -31.12 -12.25 16.79
CA THR A 391 -32.28 -13.12 16.93
C THR A 391 -32.16 -14.24 15.90
N ALA A 392 -32.01 -15.48 16.37
CA ALA A 392 -31.96 -16.66 15.52
C ALA A 392 -33.30 -16.87 14.82
N THR A 393 -33.37 -16.55 13.52
CA THR A 393 -34.47 -16.97 12.66
C THR A 393 -34.21 -18.40 12.19
N MET A 394 -34.94 -19.38 12.75
CA MET A 394 -35.18 -20.67 12.09
C MET A 394 -36.66 -20.71 11.65
N THR A 395 -37.04 -21.29 10.52
CA THR A 395 -37.23 -22.75 10.38
C THR A 395 -37.28 -23.11 8.89
N GLY A 396 -36.12 -23.38 8.28
CA GLY A 396 -35.98 -24.09 7.01
C GLY A 396 -35.09 -25.31 7.27
N GLY A 397 -35.42 -26.46 6.68
CA GLY A 397 -34.88 -27.79 7.03
C GLY A 397 -33.44 -27.80 7.51
N VAL A 398 -33.18 -28.54 8.60
CA VAL A 398 -31.89 -28.64 9.28
C VAL A 398 -30.79 -28.80 8.24
N SER A 399 -30.06 -27.71 7.95
CA SER A 399 -28.92 -27.78 7.04
C SER A 399 -27.92 -28.75 7.66
N SER A 400 -27.59 -29.81 6.92
CA SER A 400 -26.76 -30.89 7.42
C SER A 400 -25.27 -30.52 7.43
N GLY A 401 -24.87 -29.48 6.70
CA GLY A 401 -23.48 -29.02 6.59
C GLY A 401 -23.04 -28.07 7.72
N PRO A 402 -21.80 -27.56 7.65
CA PRO A 402 -21.22 -26.67 8.66
C PRO A 402 -22.02 -25.40 8.91
N VAL A 403 -21.90 -24.86 10.12
CA VAL A 403 -22.53 -23.58 10.49
C VAL A 403 -21.46 -22.51 10.58
N ILE A 404 -21.68 -21.39 9.90
CA ILE A 404 -20.87 -20.18 10.06
C ILE A 404 -21.25 -19.52 11.37
N THR A 405 -20.28 -19.38 12.27
CA THR A 405 -20.45 -18.84 13.63
C THR A 405 -20.02 -17.39 13.76
N PHE A 406 -19.19 -16.91 12.82
CA PHE A 406 -18.78 -15.52 12.70
C PHE A 406 -18.47 -15.22 11.23
N PHE A 407 -18.91 -14.07 10.74
CA PHE A 407 -18.49 -13.52 9.46
C PHE A 407 -18.40 -11.99 9.58
N GLY A 408 -17.18 -11.46 9.43
CA GLY A 408 -16.92 -10.05 9.55
C GLY A 408 -15.55 -9.68 9.02
N ILE A 409 -15.05 -8.53 9.45
CA ILE A 409 -13.74 -8.03 9.07
C ILE A 409 -12.92 -7.64 10.30
N THR A 410 -11.60 -7.70 10.17
CA THR A 410 -10.68 -7.05 11.11
C THR A 410 -10.02 -5.86 10.46
N ARG A 411 -9.49 -4.95 11.25
CA ARG A 411 -8.48 -4.01 10.77
C ARG A 411 -7.20 -4.78 10.42
N ALA A 412 -6.25 -4.07 9.86
CA ALA A 412 -4.97 -4.66 9.49
C ALA A 412 -4.04 -4.91 10.69
N ASP A 413 -4.40 -4.41 11.88
CA ASP A 413 -3.81 -4.81 13.17
C ASP A 413 -4.52 -6.02 13.78
N ASP A 414 -5.32 -6.74 12.99
CA ASP A 414 -6.07 -7.95 13.35
C ASP A 414 -7.17 -7.73 14.41
N THR A 415 -7.49 -6.48 14.78
CA THR A 415 -8.61 -6.17 15.69
C THR A 415 -9.96 -6.21 14.98
N ILE A 416 -10.99 -6.76 15.63
CA ILE A 416 -12.36 -6.86 15.08
C ILE A 416 -12.92 -5.46 14.79
N VAL A 417 -13.57 -5.32 13.63
CA VAL A 417 -14.41 -4.15 13.32
C VAL A 417 -15.86 -4.53 13.61
N GLU A 418 -16.57 -3.69 14.36
CA GLU A 418 -18.01 -3.85 14.56
C GLU A 418 -18.77 -3.35 13.32
N PRO A 419 -19.91 -3.98 12.95
CA PRO A 419 -20.76 -3.49 11.87
C PRO A 419 -21.23 -2.05 12.15
N SER A 420 -21.23 -1.19 11.12
CA SER A 420 -21.78 0.17 11.20
C SER A 420 -23.31 0.18 11.11
N GLY A 421 -23.91 -0.90 10.61
CA GLY A 421 -25.35 -1.04 10.50
C GLY A 421 -25.77 -2.42 9.99
N THR A 422 -27.03 -2.50 9.56
CA THR A 422 -27.63 -3.71 9.01
C THR A 422 -28.54 -3.32 7.86
N ALA A 423 -28.46 -4.04 6.74
CA ALA A 423 -29.37 -3.86 5.61
C ALA A 423 -30.79 -4.35 5.96
N GLN A 424 -31.75 -4.03 5.11
CA GLN A 424 -33.16 -4.39 5.31
C GLN A 424 -33.37 -5.91 5.43
N ASP A 425 -32.51 -6.71 4.82
CA ASP A 425 -32.51 -8.18 4.87
C ASP A 425 -31.81 -8.77 6.10
N GLY A 426 -31.29 -7.95 7.02
CA GLY A 426 -30.54 -8.40 8.19
C GLY A 426 -29.03 -8.56 7.96
N THR A 427 -28.52 -8.25 6.75
CA THR A 427 -27.09 -8.38 6.44
C THR A 427 -26.26 -7.29 7.14
N PRO A 428 -25.23 -7.63 7.93
CA PRO A 428 -24.35 -6.65 8.55
C PRO A 428 -23.64 -5.78 7.50
N ILE A 429 -23.58 -4.47 7.76
CA ILE A 429 -22.88 -3.49 6.92
C ILE A 429 -21.60 -3.09 7.64
N PHE A 430 -20.48 -3.14 6.94
CA PHE A 430 -19.19 -2.63 7.41
C PHE A 430 -18.75 -1.48 6.51
N GLU A 431 -18.56 -0.30 7.10
CA GLU A 431 -18.05 0.88 6.40
C GLU A 431 -16.53 0.96 6.50
N ARG A 432 -15.89 1.24 5.36
CA ARG A 432 -14.44 1.41 5.28
C ARG A 432 -14.07 2.62 4.42
N PRO A 433 -13.05 3.40 4.84
CA PRO A 433 -12.54 4.50 4.03
C PRO A 433 -11.81 4.00 2.77
N THR A 434 -11.22 2.80 2.82
CA THR A 434 -10.51 2.19 1.70
C THR A 434 -10.97 0.76 1.46
N GLY A 435 -10.87 0.32 0.20
CA GLY A 435 -11.21 -1.03 -0.22
C GLY A 435 -10.17 -2.11 0.10
N ALA A 436 -9.08 -1.76 0.79
CA ALA A 436 -7.97 -2.66 1.11
C ALA A 436 -7.45 -2.40 2.53
N GLY A 437 -6.50 -3.22 2.98
CA GLY A 437 -5.87 -3.10 4.29
C GLY A 437 -6.78 -3.59 5.41
N PHE A 438 -7.31 -4.81 5.26
CA PHE A 438 -8.14 -5.49 6.25
C PHE A 438 -8.22 -6.98 5.97
N ASN A 439 -8.62 -7.78 6.96
CA ASN A 439 -8.91 -9.20 6.73
C ASN A 439 -10.41 -9.42 6.62
N LEU A 440 -10.82 -10.32 5.73
CA LEU A 440 -12.07 -11.05 5.85
C LEU A 440 -11.85 -12.21 6.83
N VAL A 441 -12.74 -12.34 7.81
CA VAL A 441 -12.67 -13.40 8.82
C VAL A 441 -13.98 -14.19 8.80
N ILE A 442 -13.85 -15.49 8.57
CA ILE A 442 -14.96 -16.44 8.56
C ILE A 442 -14.64 -17.55 9.56
N GLU A 443 -15.58 -17.85 10.44
CA GLU A 443 -15.44 -18.96 11.39
C GLU A 443 -16.54 -19.98 11.19
N GLY A 444 -16.15 -21.25 11.26
CA GLY A 444 -17.06 -22.37 11.09
C GLY A 444 -17.00 -23.33 12.27
N ARG A 445 -18.11 -24.02 12.52
CA ARG A 445 -18.16 -25.21 13.37
C ARG A 445 -18.95 -26.34 12.68
N PRO A 446 -18.79 -27.60 13.12
CA PRO A 446 -19.61 -28.71 12.65
C PRO A 446 -21.11 -28.40 12.78
N GLY A 447 -21.87 -28.82 11.77
CA GLY A 447 -23.32 -28.72 11.73
C GLY A 447 -24.03 -29.82 12.51
N ALA A 448 -25.29 -30.06 12.17
CA ALA A 448 -26.11 -31.09 12.81
C ALA A 448 -25.58 -32.52 12.63
N THR A 449 -24.81 -32.77 11.55
CA THR A 449 -24.19 -34.08 11.28
C THR A 449 -22.92 -34.33 12.09
N ASN A 450 -22.42 -33.31 12.82
CA ASN A 450 -21.16 -33.35 13.56
C ASN A 450 -19.93 -33.75 12.72
N VAL A 451 -19.98 -33.55 11.40
CA VAL A 451 -18.83 -33.70 10.51
C VAL A 451 -17.97 -32.44 10.60
N ALA A 452 -16.66 -32.61 10.70
CA ALA A 452 -15.71 -31.50 10.77
C ALA A 452 -15.84 -30.59 9.54
N VAL A 453 -15.63 -29.28 9.77
CA VAL A 453 -15.57 -28.30 8.68
C VAL A 453 -14.33 -28.56 7.84
N GLY A 454 -14.49 -28.66 6.51
CA GLY A 454 -13.35 -28.79 5.62
C GLY A 454 -12.47 -27.54 5.67
N THR A 455 -11.16 -27.71 5.53
CA THR A 455 -10.20 -26.61 5.70
C THR A 455 -9.57 -26.15 4.40
N VAL A 456 -9.88 -26.76 3.24
CA VAL A 456 -9.22 -26.43 1.97
C VAL A 456 -9.88 -25.21 1.34
N THR A 457 -9.13 -24.13 1.11
CA THR A 457 -9.68 -22.90 0.49
C THR A 457 -9.43 -22.81 -1.01
N PHE A 458 -8.64 -23.74 -1.57
CA PHE A 458 -8.34 -23.83 -2.99
C PHE A 458 -8.29 -25.28 -3.47
N ARG A 459 -8.98 -25.57 -4.58
CA ARG A 459 -8.93 -26.87 -5.27
C ARG A 459 -8.89 -26.65 -6.77
N GLU A 460 -7.82 -27.09 -7.43
CA GLU A 460 -7.65 -26.92 -8.88
C GLU A 460 -8.82 -27.49 -9.71
N ASN A 461 -9.44 -28.58 -9.26
CA ASN A 461 -10.47 -29.31 -10.03
C ASN A 461 -11.81 -29.42 -9.29
N GLY A 462 -12.28 -28.35 -8.66
CA GLY A 462 -13.61 -28.33 -8.06
C GLY A 462 -13.82 -27.25 -7.01
N PRO A 463 -15.00 -27.21 -6.38
CA PRO A 463 -15.30 -26.19 -5.39
C PRO A 463 -14.51 -26.44 -4.09
N PRO A 464 -13.87 -25.39 -3.52
CA PRO A 464 -13.17 -25.48 -2.24
C PRO A 464 -14.14 -25.69 -1.06
N ASP A 465 -13.58 -25.90 0.14
CA ASP A 465 -14.36 -26.03 1.37
C ASP A 465 -14.84 -24.67 1.89
N LEU A 466 -14.01 -23.63 1.74
CA LEU A 466 -14.42 -22.24 1.85
C LEU A 466 -14.94 -21.76 0.50
N GLN A 467 -16.25 -21.62 0.35
CA GLN A 467 -16.87 -21.12 -0.88
C GLN A 467 -17.26 -19.66 -0.67
N ILE A 468 -16.54 -18.75 -1.31
CA ILE A 468 -16.72 -17.30 -1.14
C ILE A 468 -16.86 -16.61 -2.49
N LEU A 469 -17.83 -15.69 -2.60
CA LEU A 469 -18.13 -14.91 -3.80
C LEU A 469 -18.33 -13.43 -3.43
N VAL A 470 -18.04 -12.55 -4.38
CA VAL A 470 -18.22 -11.10 -4.27
C VAL A 470 -19.11 -10.58 -5.40
N SER A 471 -19.98 -9.61 -5.10
CA SER A 471 -20.89 -9.02 -6.09
C SER A 471 -20.26 -7.92 -6.95
N LYS A 472 -19.02 -7.53 -6.67
CA LYS A 472 -18.24 -6.56 -7.45
C LYS A 472 -16.84 -7.10 -7.66
N PRO A 473 -16.21 -6.82 -8.82
CA PRO A 473 -14.87 -7.32 -9.09
C PRO A 473 -13.90 -6.67 -8.10
N LEU A 474 -12.97 -7.45 -7.58
CA LEU A 474 -11.88 -6.94 -6.75
C LEU A 474 -10.69 -6.62 -7.64
N GLY A 475 -9.96 -5.55 -7.33
CA GLY A 475 -8.78 -5.17 -8.11
C GLY A 475 -9.11 -4.84 -9.56
N ASP A 476 -8.47 -5.55 -10.48
CA ASP A 476 -8.72 -5.48 -11.92
C ASP A 476 -9.81 -6.46 -12.42
N GLY A 477 -10.34 -7.32 -11.55
CA GLY A 477 -11.33 -8.33 -11.90
C GLY A 477 -10.81 -9.48 -12.77
N SER A 478 -9.50 -9.75 -12.76
CA SER A 478 -8.87 -10.90 -13.42
C SER A 478 -9.66 -12.19 -13.20
N THR A 479 -9.79 -13.03 -14.23
CA THR A 479 -10.37 -14.38 -14.12
C THR A 479 -9.30 -15.45 -13.92
N ARG A 480 -8.02 -15.07 -13.80
CA ARG A 480 -6.92 -16.01 -13.66
C ARG A 480 -6.89 -16.49 -12.20
N VAL A 481 -7.24 -17.75 -12.00
CA VAL A 481 -7.33 -18.35 -10.67
C VAL A 481 -5.97 -18.35 -9.98
N CYS A 482 -5.95 -17.82 -8.75
CA CYS A 482 -4.80 -17.88 -7.84
C CYS A 482 -3.55 -17.20 -8.36
N ASP A 483 -3.76 -16.12 -9.09
CA ASP A 483 -2.74 -15.18 -9.47
C ASP A 483 -2.37 -14.24 -8.30
N ARG A 484 -2.13 -14.78 -7.10
CA ARG A 484 -1.85 -13.98 -5.89
C ARG A 484 -0.40 -13.50 -5.77
N LEU A 485 0.52 -14.05 -6.57
CA LEU A 485 1.95 -13.79 -6.45
C LEU A 485 2.42 -12.74 -7.48
N PRO A 486 3.23 -11.74 -7.06
CA PRO A 486 3.90 -10.83 -7.98
C PRO A 486 4.80 -11.57 -9.01
N PRO A 487 5.04 -10.98 -10.19
CA PRO A 487 4.47 -9.73 -10.69
C PRO A 487 3.05 -9.88 -11.24
N GLY A 488 2.53 -11.11 -11.31
CA GLY A 488 1.22 -11.41 -11.88
C GLY A 488 0.06 -11.30 -10.88
N ALA A 489 0.22 -10.53 -9.80
CA ALA A 489 -0.79 -10.37 -8.77
C ALA A 489 -2.06 -9.73 -9.35
N GLY A 490 -3.13 -10.51 -9.58
CA GLY A 490 -4.39 -10.03 -10.18
C GLY A 490 -5.51 -9.79 -9.17
N GLY A 491 -6.66 -9.37 -9.70
CA GLY A 491 -7.91 -9.18 -8.97
C GLY A 491 -8.71 -10.46 -8.76
N VAL A 492 -10.03 -10.33 -8.54
CA VAL A 492 -10.97 -11.44 -8.42
C VAL A 492 -12.24 -11.09 -9.19
N PRO A 493 -12.82 -11.99 -10.00
CA PRO A 493 -14.01 -11.69 -10.78
C PRO A 493 -15.27 -11.66 -9.89
N ALA A 494 -16.28 -10.91 -10.32
CA ALA A 494 -17.56 -10.82 -9.61
C ALA A 494 -18.56 -11.89 -10.06
N ILE A 495 -19.42 -12.32 -9.14
CA ILE A 495 -20.63 -13.09 -9.44
C ILE A 495 -21.82 -12.37 -8.78
N ASP A 496 -22.66 -11.72 -9.57
CA ASP A 496 -23.82 -10.94 -9.11
C ASP A 496 -25.11 -11.31 -9.88
N PRO A 497 -26.16 -11.84 -9.23
CA PRO A 497 -26.23 -12.16 -7.80
C PRO A 497 -25.30 -13.33 -7.41
N PRO A 498 -24.80 -13.38 -6.16
CA PRO A 498 -23.95 -14.46 -5.70
C PRO A 498 -24.69 -15.79 -5.75
N MET A 499 -24.18 -16.74 -6.55
CA MET A 499 -24.75 -18.07 -6.70
C MET A 499 -23.68 -19.15 -6.66
N PHE A 500 -23.84 -20.12 -5.77
CA PHE A 500 -22.91 -21.24 -5.64
C PHE A 500 -23.34 -22.41 -6.54
N ARG A 501 -22.86 -22.40 -7.78
CA ARG A 501 -23.10 -23.45 -8.77
C ARG A 501 -21.81 -24.18 -9.10
N ASP A 502 -21.93 -25.46 -9.43
CA ASP A 502 -20.81 -26.29 -9.88
C ASP A 502 -20.57 -26.07 -11.39
N VAL A 503 -20.28 -24.83 -11.75
CA VAL A 503 -19.88 -24.43 -13.12
C VAL A 503 -18.49 -23.84 -13.09
N PRO A 504 -17.65 -24.03 -14.13
CA PRO A 504 -16.24 -23.63 -14.10
C PRO A 504 -16.02 -22.19 -13.69
N GLU A 505 -16.78 -21.24 -14.23
CA GLU A 505 -16.59 -19.81 -13.99
C GLU A 505 -16.84 -19.41 -12.53
N VAL A 506 -17.81 -20.06 -11.87
CA VAL A 506 -18.12 -19.82 -10.45
C VAL A 506 -17.09 -20.52 -9.56
N ILE A 507 -16.67 -21.73 -9.93
CA ILE A 507 -15.61 -22.46 -9.23
C ILE A 507 -14.29 -21.69 -9.28
N ASP A 508 -13.94 -21.15 -10.43
CA ASP A 508 -12.76 -20.32 -10.64
C ASP A 508 -12.81 -19.06 -9.77
N ALA A 509 -13.94 -18.34 -9.76
CA ALA A 509 -14.12 -17.18 -8.87
C ALA A 509 -14.01 -17.54 -7.38
N MET A 510 -14.57 -18.68 -6.95
CA MET A 510 -14.44 -19.16 -5.56
C MET A 510 -13.01 -19.52 -5.21
N ASN A 511 -12.32 -20.23 -6.09
CA ASN A 511 -10.94 -20.65 -5.88
C ASN A 511 -9.97 -19.47 -5.88
N ASP A 512 -10.21 -18.48 -6.74
CA ASP A 512 -9.35 -17.32 -6.88
C ASP A 512 -9.33 -16.44 -5.63
N LEU A 513 -10.51 -16.13 -5.07
CA LEU A 513 -10.57 -15.48 -3.75
C LEU A 513 -10.14 -16.43 -2.63
N GLY A 514 -10.51 -17.71 -2.72
CA GLY A 514 -10.24 -18.73 -1.71
C GLY A 514 -8.75 -18.99 -1.46
N CYS A 515 -7.90 -19.01 -2.49
CA CYS A 515 -6.47 -19.24 -2.30
C CYS A 515 -5.71 -18.08 -1.67
N ARG A 516 -6.39 -16.96 -1.39
CA ARG A 516 -5.86 -15.83 -0.62
C ARG A 516 -6.10 -15.96 0.88
N PHE A 517 -6.88 -16.97 1.30
CA PHE A 517 -7.05 -17.35 2.69
C PHE A 517 -5.95 -18.32 3.10
N LEU A 518 -4.92 -17.80 3.77
CA LEU A 518 -3.72 -18.56 4.10
C LEU A 518 -3.68 -18.96 5.58
N ASP A 519 -3.11 -20.13 5.88
CA ASP A 519 -3.08 -20.71 7.22
C ASP A 519 -1.98 -20.16 8.16
N GLY A 520 -1.22 -19.16 7.71
CA GLY A 520 -0.06 -18.62 8.43
C GLY A 520 1.26 -19.26 8.00
N ALA A 521 1.25 -20.51 7.53
CA ALA A 521 2.36 -21.14 6.82
C ALA A 521 2.33 -20.86 5.30
N GLY A 522 1.46 -19.94 4.87
CA GLY A 522 1.31 -19.53 3.47
C GLY A 522 0.53 -20.51 2.60
N GLN A 523 -0.10 -21.53 3.17
CA GLN A 523 -0.91 -22.51 2.42
C GLN A 523 -2.38 -22.08 2.36
N PRO A 524 -3.10 -22.33 1.25
CA PRO A 524 -4.52 -21.96 1.09
C PRO A 524 -5.43 -22.88 1.90
N ARG A 525 -5.43 -22.68 3.23
CA ARG A 525 -6.13 -23.50 4.22
C ARG A 525 -6.70 -22.65 5.35
N GLY A 526 -7.74 -23.18 5.98
CA GLY A 526 -8.28 -22.70 7.24
C GLY A 526 -7.33 -22.99 8.41
N ARG A 527 -7.48 -22.20 9.47
CA ARG A 527 -6.64 -22.19 10.67
C ARG A 527 -7.34 -22.87 11.84
N GLY A 528 -6.57 -23.58 12.64
CA GLY A 528 -7.00 -24.05 13.96
C GLY A 528 -6.96 -22.93 14.99
N LYS A 529 -7.43 -23.22 16.21
CA LYS A 529 -7.47 -22.25 17.32
C LYS A 529 -6.10 -21.63 17.63
N ASN A 530 -5.03 -22.42 17.54
CA ASN A 530 -3.67 -21.99 17.86
C ASN A 530 -3.06 -21.05 16.81
N ASP A 531 -3.65 -20.98 15.62
CA ASP A 531 -3.15 -20.20 14.48
C ASP A 531 -4.10 -19.04 14.11
N ALA A 532 -5.03 -18.71 15.00
CA ALA A 532 -6.04 -17.68 14.76
C ALA A 532 -5.42 -16.34 14.30
N CYS A 533 -6.21 -15.57 13.55
CA CYS A 533 -5.83 -14.28 12.99
C CYS A 533 -6.58 -13.10 13.60
N VAL A 534 -7.37 -13.31 14.65
CA VAL A 534 -8.07 -12.21 15.32
C VAL A 534 -7.35 -11.90 16.63
N LEU A 535 -6.83 -10.67 16.72
CA LEU A 535 -6.19 -10.16 17.92
C LEU A 535 -7.25 -9.80 18.96
N LYS A 536 -7.13 -10.39 20.14
CA LYS A 536 -7.99 -10.14 21.30
C LYS A 536 -7.42 -9.01 22.18
N PRO A 537 -8.23 -8.40 23.07
CA PRO A 537 -7.77 -7.33 23.95
C PRO A 537 -6.63 -7.71 24.90
N ASP A 538 -6.44 -9.00 25.19
CA ASP A 538 -5.33 -9.53 26.00
C ASP A 538 -4.01 -9.66 25.20
N GLY A 539 -4.02 -9.30 23.91
CA GLY A 539 -2.89 -9.42 23.00
C GLY A 539 -2.70 -10.83 22.43
N GLY A 540 -3.54 -11.79 22.81
CA GLY A 540 -3.57 -13.13 22.24
C GLY A 540 -4.34 -13.17 20.91
N PHE A 541 -4.06 -14.19 20.09
CA PHE A 541 -4.87 -14.50 18.93
C PHE A 541 -5.83 -15.64 19.26
N ASP A 542 -7.12 -15.47 18.98
CA ASP A 542 -8.14 -16.50 19.21
C ASP A 542 -9.31 -16.33 18.24
N PHE A 543 -10.21 -17.30 18.18
CA PHE A 543 -11.46 -17.19 17.44
C PHE A 543 -12.38 -16.15 18.08
N VAL A 544 -13.16 -15.44 17.26
CA VAL A 544 -14.24 -14.55 17.69
C VAL A 544 -15.27 -15.33 18.48
N ASN A 545 -15.69 -16.48 17.96
CA ASN A 545 -16.62 -17.38 18.60
C ASN A 545 -15.90 -18.62 19.15
N ALA A 546 -15.97 -18.82 20.47
CA ALA A 546 -15.31 -19.94 21.14
C ALA A 546 -15.83 -21.34 20.74
N THR A 547 -16.97 -21.42 20.04
CA THR A 547 -17.55 -22.68 19.54
C THR A 547 -17.06 -23.06 18.15
N SER A 548 -16.30 -22.19 17.49
CA SER A 548 -15.71 -22.45 16.17
C SER A 548 -14.60 -23.47 16.25
N THR A 549 -14.44 -24.26 15.20
CA THR A 549 -13.38 -25.25 15.07
C THR A 549 -12.37 -24.88 14.00
N VAL A 550 -12.76 -24.01 13.06
CA VAL A 550 -11.88 -23.48 12.00
C VAL A 550 -12.13 -21.99 11.82
N GLN A 551 -11.08 -21.25 11.51
CA GLN A 551 -11.13 -19.85 11.10
C GLN A 551 -10.40 -19.66 9.77
N PHE A 552 -11.01 -18.92 8.85
CA PHE A 552 -10.42 -18.54 7.57
C PHE A 552 -10.11 -17.05 7.60
N CYS A 553 -8.88 -16.71 7.24
CA CYS A 553 -8.36 -15.35 7.28
C CYS A 553 -7.77 -14.97 5.93
N GLY A 554 -8.43 -14.05 5.22
CA GLY A 554 -8.00 -13.57 3.91
C GLY A 554 -7.70 -12.08 3.97
N PHE A 555 -6.44 -11.69 3.79
CA PHE A 555 -6.06 -10.29 3.75
C PHE A 555 -6.44 -9.68 2.40
N ILE A 556 -7.12 -8.54 2.44
CA ILE A 556 -7.52 -7.77 1.26
C ILE A 556 -6.44 -6.72 1.03
N ASP A 557 -5.59 -6.98 0.03
CA ASP A 557 -4.50 -6.10 -0.38
C ASP A 557 -4.93 -5.14 -1.51
N VAL A 558 -3.96 -4.43 -2.09
CA VAL A 558 -4.22 -3.48 -3.18
C VAL A 558 -4.66 -4.20 -4.46
N ALA A 559 -4.09 -5.38 -4.74
CA ALA A 559 -4.42 -6.19 -5.92
C ALA A 559 -5.86 -6.72 -5.84
N THR A 560 -6.42 -6.88 -4.65
CA THR A 560 -7.80 -7.34 -4.40
C THR A 560 -8.69 -6.33 -3.70
N ARG A 561 -8.37 -5.04 -3.86
CA ARG A 561 -9.16 -3.99 -3.23
C ARG A 561 -10.61 -4.01 -3.70
N PHE A 562 -11.53 -3.79 -2.78
CA PHE A 562 -12.93 -3.49 -3.11
C PHE A 562 -13.03 -2.13 -3.80
N PRO A 563 -13.80 -2.01 -4.89
CA PRO A 563 -14.08 -0.72 -5.51
C PRO A 563 -15.00 0.14 -4.61
N PRO A 564 -15.03 1.47 -4.78
CA PRO A 564 -15.97 2.34 -4.09
C PRO A 564 -17.44 1.91 -4.20
N GLY A 565 -18.22 2.25 -3.17
CA GLY A 565 -19.63 1.88 -3.02
C GLY A 565 -19.83 0.56 -2.28
N GLU A 566 -21.00 -0.06 -2.46
CA GLU A 566 -21.35 -1.29 -1.75
C GLU A 566 -20.96 -2.54 -2.53
N ALA A 567 -20.34 -3.50 -1.86
CA ALA A 567 -20.09 -4.84 -2.37
C ALA A 567 -20.64 -5.87 -1.37
N ARG A 568 -21.40 -6.83 -1.87
CA ARG A 568 -21.89 -7.95 -1.05
C ARG A 568 -20.88 -9.09 -1.13
N VAL A 569 -20.49 -9.60 0.03
CA VAL A 569 -19.65 -10.81 0.13
C VAL A 569 -20.55 -11.92 0.67
N THR A 570 -20.60 -13.04 -0.05
CA THR A 570 -21.39 -14.21 0.33
C THR A 570 -20.46 -15.40 0.51
N VAL A 571 -20.61 -16.11 1.61
CA VAL A 571 -19.80 -17.28 1.94
C VAL A 571 -20.68 -18.44 2.35
N ARG A 572 -20.28 -19.67 2.02
CA ARG A 572 -20.75 -20.89 2.67
C ARG A 572 -19.57 -21.83 2.90
N LEU A 573 -19.76 -22.78 3.80
CA LEU A 573 -18.73 -23.75 4.17
C LEU A 573 -19.15 -25.16 3.76
N ARG A 574 -18.16 -25.98 3.41
CA ARG A 574 -18.30 -27.41 3.11
C ARG A 574 -17.66 -28.23 4.23
N ASP A 575 -18.29 -29.32 4.64
CA ASP A 575 -17.66 -30.28 5.57
C ASP A 575 -16.70 -31.24 4.83
N GLU A 576 -15.98 -32.07 5.58
CA GLU A 576 -15.07 -33.08 5.03
C GLU A 576 -15.75 -34.16 4.16
N ARG A 577 -17.07 -34.33 4.27
CA ARG A 577 -17.87 -35.22 3.40
C ARG A 577 -18.42 -34.52 2.18
N GLY A 578 -18.15 -33.24 2.05
CA GLY A 578 -18.56 -32.43 0.94
C GLY A 578 -19.95 -31.80 1.06
N GLN A 579 -20.61 -31.89 2.22
CA GLN A 579 -21.93 -31.27 2.44
C GLN A 579 -21.79 -29.79 2.72
N THR A 580 -22.62 -28.97 2.09
CA THR A 580 -22.58 -27.51 2.25
C THR A 580 -23.54 -27.02 3.32
N GLY A 581 -23.06 -26.09 4.14
CA GLY A 581 -23.86 -25.33 5.09
C GLY A 581 -24.72 -24.22 4.45
N PRO A 582 -25.54 -23.52 5.25
CA PRO A 582 -26.27 -22.35 4.78
C PRO A 582 -25.31 -21.19 4.48
N PRO A 583 -25.61 -20.32 3.50
CA PRO A 583 -24.79 -19.16 3.22
C PRO A 583 -24.94 -18.07 4.29
N ALA A 584 -23.87 -17.30 4.51
CA ALA A 584 -23.85 -16.07 5.29
C ALA A 584 -23.38 -14.90 4.42
N GLN A 585 -23.78 -13.68 4.77
CA GLN A 585 -23.49 -12.48 3.98
C GLN A 585 -23.05 -11.32 4.86
N ILE A 586 -22.22 -10.45 4.29
CA ILE A 586 -21.94 -9.10 4.77
C ILE A 586 -21.97 -8.12 3.59
N ILE A 587 -22.17 -6.84 3.86
CA ILE A 587 -22.00 -5.75 2.90
C ILE A 587 -20.81 -4.91 3.32
N LEU A 588 -19.87 -4.71 2.40
CA LEU A 588 -18.76 -3.78 2.54
C LEU A 588 -19.11 -2.50 1.80
N ARG A 589 -19.20 -1.38 2.53
CA ARG A 589 -19.43 -0.06 1.96
C ARG A 589 -18.11 0.71 1.99
N ILE A 590 -17.51 0.86 0.81
CA ILE A 590 -16.27 1.60 0.61
C ILE A 590 -16.61 3.04 0.26
N GLN A 591 -16.06 4.00 1.02
CA GLN A 591 -16.25 5.42 0.75
C GLN A 591 -15.53 5.81 -0.55
N SER A 592 -16.14 6.73 -1.30
CA SER A 592 -15.63 7.27 -2.57
C SER A 592 -14.69 8.44 -2.37
#